data_AF-A0A7V8FSL2-F1
#
_entry.id   AF-A0A7V8FSL2-F1
#
_cell.length_a   1.000
_cell.length_b   1.000
_cell.length_c   1.000
_cell.angle_alpha   90.00
_cell.angle_beta   90.00
_cell.angle_gamma   90.00
#
_symmetry.space_group_name_H-M   'P 1'
#
loop_
_entity.id
_entity.type
_entity.pdbx_description
1 polymer ?
#
loop_
_entity_poly.entity_id
_entity_poly.type
_entity_poly.pdbx_seq_one_letter_code
_entity_poly.pdbx_strand_id
1 'polypeptide(L)'
;MNYSTPQDRIAFLSSLPGAVGDIVQLIEQNAGNEQGAELVQFVVSFLHPDMVCSLSLLQSLPETSKTAVSRFFLYAIDDGLPPQLSAQLYDFLTPHLMGHFRPR
;
A
#
# COMPACT_ATOMS: atom_id res chain seq x y z
N MET A 1 -1.55 -8.73 -12.26
CA MET A 1 -0.15 -9.17 -12.52
C MET A 1 0.29 -10.10 -11.41
N ASN A 2 0.84 -11.27 -11.75
CA ASN A 2 1.37 -12.19 -10.75
C ASN A 2 2.82 -11.75 -10.44
N TYR A 3 3.08 -11.19 -9.25
CA TYR A 3 4.42 -10.76 -8.81
C TYR A 3 5.34 -11.97 -8.49
N SER A 4 5.31 -13.00 -9.35
CA SER A 4 5.85 -14.31 -9.07
C SER A 4 7.38 -14.38 -9.18
N THR A 5 8.03 -13.38 -9.80
CA THR A 5 9.49 -13.31 -9.89
C THR A 5 10.05 -12.06 -9.18
N PRO A 6 11.25 -12.15 -8.58
CA PRO A 6 11.91 -11.00 -7.95
C PRO A 6 12.15 -9.82 -8.90
N GLN A 7 12.36 -10.08 -10.19
CA GLN A 7 12.60 -9.05 -11.21
C GLN A 7 11.33 -8.26 -11.56
N ASP A 8 10.18 -8.95 -11.69
CA ASP A 8 8.90 -8.28 -11.94
C ASP A 8 8.50 -7.37 -10.78
N ARG A 9 8.86 -7.76 -9.54
CA ARG A 9 8.65 -6.97 -8.33
C ARG A 9 9.51 -5.71 -8.30
N ILE A 10 10.79 -5.80 -8.64
CA ILE A 10 11.69 -4.64 -8.69
C ILE A 10 11.24 -3.66 -9.79
N ALA A 11 10.87 -4.18 -10.97
CA ALA A 11 10.34 -3.37 -12.06
C ALA A 11 9.05 -2.66 -11.67
N PHE A 12 8.14 -3.36 -10.97
CA PHE A 12 6.92 -2.77 -10.41
C PHE A 12 7.24 -1.64 -9.43
N LEU A 13 8.04 -1.89 -8.39
CA LEU A 13 8.39 -0.88 -7.39
C LEU A 13 9.07 0.34 -8.00
N SER A 14 9.94 0.12 -9.00
CA SER A 14 10.63 1.20 -9.72
C SER A 14 9.72 2.01 -10.64
N SER A 15 8.57 1.45 -11.02
CA SER A 15 7.56 2.12 -11.86
C SER A 15 6.56 2.95 -11.06
N LEU A 16 6.51 2.78 -9.74
CA LEU A 16 5.57 3.51 -8.89
C LEU A 16 6.02 4.96 -8.69
N PRO A 17 5.07 5.92 -8.60
CA PRO A 17 5.37 7.24 -8.09
C PRO A 17 6.03 7.15 -6.71
N GLY A 18 6.99 8.01 -6.40
CA GLY A 18 7.79 7.90 -5.16
C GLY A 18 6.95 7.77 -3.89
N ALA A 19 5.89 8.58 -3.76
CA ALA A 19 4.97 8.51 -2.60
C ALA A 19 4.23 7.16 -2.50
N VAL A 20 3.95 6.53 -3.64
CA VAL A 20 3.28 5.22 -3.72
C VAL A 20 4.27 4.08 -3.52
N GLY A 21 5.48 4.20 -4.05
CA GLY A 21 6.58 3.26 -3.80
C GLY A 21 6.95 3.17 -2.33
N ASP A 22 7.08 4.32 -1.66
CA ASP A 22 7.41 4.41 -0.23
C ASP A 22 6.43 3.61 0.64
N ILE A 23 5.11 3.79 0.43
CA ILE A 23 4.09 3.10 1.22
C ILE A 23 4.00 1.60 0.89
N VAL A 24 4.13 1.23 -0.39
CA VAL A 24 4.15 -0.18 -0.82
C VAL A 24 5.32 -0.91 -0.19
N GLN A 25 6.51 -0.31 -0.21
CA GLN A 25 7.70 -0.90 0.38
C GLN A 25 7.54 -1.10 1.90
N LEU A 26 6.91 -0.14 2.61
CA LEU A 26 6.62 -0.29 4.03
C LEU A 26 5.61 -1.40 4.32
N ILE A 27 4.59 -1.57 3.49
CA ILE A 27 3.64 -2.69 3.60
C ILE A 27 4.37 -4.02 3.47
N GLU A 28 5.30 -4.14 2.53
CA GLU A 28 6.08 -5.37 2.32
C GLU A 28 7.02 -5.66 3.49
N GLN A 29 7.71 -4.65 4.00
CA GLN A 29 8.62 -4.78 5.14
C GLN A 29 7.89 -5.16 6.43
N ASN A 30 6.63 -4.76 6.57
CA ASN A 30 5.78 -5.01 7.73
C ASN A 30 4.74 -6.09 7.47
N ALA A 31 4.95 -6.92 6.45
CA ALA A 31 3.97 -7.91 6.08
C ALA A 31 3.84 -8.99 7.17
N GLY A 32 2.62 -9.22 7.63
CA GLY A 32 2.31 -10.18 8.70
C GLY A 32 2.30 -9.61 10.12
N ASN A 33 2.49 -8.29 10.28
CA ASN A 33 2.29 -7.61 11.56
C ASN A 33 1.14 -6.57 11.50
N GLU A 34 0.81 -5.98 12.64
CA GLU A 34 -0.29 -5.03 12.80
C GLU A 34 -0.09 -3.76 11.97
N GLN A 35 1.13 -3.21 11.96
CA GLN A 35 1.50 -2.03 11.18
C GLN A 35 1.27 -2.26 9.68
N GLY A 36 1.66 -3.43 9.15
CA GLY A 36 1.39 -3.78 7.75
C GLY A 36 -0.10 -3.84 7.45
N ALA A 37 -0.91 -4.38 8.37
CA ALA A 37 -2.36 -4.44 8.22
C ALA A 37 -3.01 -3.03 8.23
N GLU A 38 -2.57 -2.14 9.12
CA GLU A 38 -3.02 -0.75 9.19
C GLU A 38 -2.69 0.02 7.90
N LEU A 39 -1.46 -0.14 7.38
CA LEU A 39 -1.03 0.47 6.12
C LEU A 39 -1.83 -0.05 4.92
N VAL A 40 -2.13 -1.36 4.88
CA VAL A 40 -2.98 -1.95 3.83
C VAL A 40 -4.38 -1.39 3.90
N GLN A 41 -5.02 -1.34 5.08
CA GLN A 41 -6.36 -0.76 5.24
C GLN A 41 -6.40 0.70 4.78
N PHE A 42 -5.37 1.48 5.12
CA PHE A 42 -5.25 2.84 4.66
C PHE A 42 -5.25 2.93 3.13
N VAL A 43 -4.34 2.23 2.44
CA VAL A 43 -4.25 2.31 0.97
C VAL A 43 -5.52 1.80 0.30
N VAL A 44 -6.09 0.69 0.79
CA VAL A 44 -7.32 0.10 0.22
C VAL A 44 -8.53 1.03 0.34
N SER A 45 -8.60 1.86 1.38
CA SER A 45 -9.69 2.86 1.51
C SER A 45 -9.72 3.91 0.40
N PHE A 46 -8.59 4.14 -0.27
CA PHE A 46 -8.52 5.00 -1.47
C PHE A 46 -8.90 4.28 -2.75
N LEU A 47 -8.83 2.94 -2.75
CA LEU A 47 -9.07 2.11 -3.93
C LEU A 47 -10.52 1.63 -4.02
N HIS A 48 -11.19 1.46 -2.87
CA HIS A 48 -12.52 0.88 -2.83
C HIS A 48 -13.48 1.79 -2.04
N PRO A 49 -14.56 2.30 -2.67
CA PRO A 49 -15.44 3.29 -2.05
C PRO A 49 -16.17 2.78 -0.79
N ASP A 50 -16.37 1.46 -0.69
CA ASP A 50 -16.97 0.83 0.50
C ASP A 50 -15.97 0.54 1.63
N MET A 51 -14.68 0.80 1.43
CA MET A 51 -13.65 0.57 2.44
C MET A 51 -13.35 1.88 3.16
N VAL A 52 -13.65 1.92 4.46
CA VAL A 52 -13.39 3.09 5.30
C VAL A 52 -12.09 2.87 6.08
N CYS A 53 -11.15 3.81 5.99
CA CYS A 53 -9.98 3.82 6.88
C CYS A 53 -10.32 4.53 8.19
N SER A 54 -10.02 3.89 9.31
CA SER A 54 -10.05 4.55 10.61
C SER A 54 -8.75 5.31 10.83
N LEU A 55 -8.79 6.65 10.77
CA LEU A 55 -7.62 7.51 10.98
C LEU A 55 -6.99 7.33 12.37
N SER A 56 -7.75 6.84 13.36
CA SER A 56 -7.21 6.51 14.69
C SER A 56 -6.15 5.40 14.64
N LEU A 57 -6.25 4.46 13.68
CA LEU A 57 -5.25 3.42 13.47
C LEU A 57 -3.93 3.97 12.92
N LEU A 58 -3.92 5.20 12.41
CA LEU A 58 -2.68 5.83 11.96
C LEU A 58 -1.88 6.41 13.13
N GLN A 59 -2.47 6.55 14.32
CA GLN A 59 -1.77 7.11 15.48
C GLN A 59 -0.75 6.13 16.08
N SER A 60 -1.04 4.83 16.02
CA SER A 60 -0.15 3.73 16.45
C SER A 60 1.07 3.56 15.56
N LEU A 61 1.01 4.04 14.31
CA LEU A 61 2.11 3.91 13.36
C LEU A 61 3.39 4.64 13.82
N PRO A 62 4.58 4.08 13.53
CA PRO A 62 5.84 4.80 13.65
C PRO A 62 5.88 6.06 12.78
N GLU A 63 6.69 7.05 13.15
CA GLU A 63 6.82 8.32 12.42
C GLU A 63 7.19 8.14 10.94
N THR A 64 8.01 7.13 10.63
CA THR A 64 8.36 6.78 9.25
C THR A 64 7.14 6.36 8.43
N SER A 65 6.25 5.55 9.01
CA SER A 65 5.00 5.14 8.37
C SER A 65 3.99 6.27 8.28
N LYS A 66 3.87 7.12 9.31
CA LYS A 66 3.02 8.32 9.26
C LYS A 66 3.44 9.27 8.14
N THR A 67 4.74 9.44 7.94
CA THR A 67 5.29 10.27 6.85
C THR A 67 4.92 9.69 5.49
N ALA A 68 5.06 8.37 5.29
CA ALA A 68 4.70 7.73 4.03
C ALA A 68 3.19 7.78 3.75
N VAL A 69 2.35 7.55 4.78
CA VAL A 69 0.89 7.72 4.71
C VAL A 69 0.53 9.14 4.29
N SER A 70 1.13 10.15 4.92
CA SER A 70 0.86 11.55 4.59
C SER A 70 1.27 11.91 3.16
N ARG A 71 2.41 11.39 2.69
CA ARG A 71 2.87 11.58 1.30
C ARG A 71 1.94 10.90 0.30
N PHE A 72 1.53 9.66 0.57
CA PHE A 72 0.57 8.95 -0.26
C PHE A 72 -0.77 9.70 -0.32
N PHE A 73 -1.25 10.18 0.84
CA PHE A 73 -2.48 10.96 0.93
C PHE A 73 -2.45 12.21 0.05
N LEU A 74 -1.38 13.00 0.15
CA LEU A 74 -1.19 14.21 -0.65
C LEU A 74 -1.16 13.88 -2.13
N TYR A 75 -0.40 12.84 -2.53
CA TYR A 75 -0.37 12.38 -3.92
C TYR A 75 -1.76 11.98 -4.43
N ALA A 76 -2.50 11.21 -3.63
CA ALA A 76 -3.84 10.75 -4.01
C ALA A 76 -4.86 11.89 -4.16
N ILE A 77 -4.66 13.02 -3.46
CA ILE A 77 -5.54 14.19 -3.55
C ILE A 77 -5.11 15.14 -4.67
N ASP A 78 -3.82 15.43 -4.78
CA ASP A 78 -3.29 16.44 -5.70
C ASP A 78 -3.23 15.90 -7.15
N ASP A 79 -2.66 14.71 -7.33
CA ASP A 79 -2.48 14.08 -8.65
C ASP A 79 -3.56 13.05 -8.98
N GLY A 80 -4.24 12.52 -7.95
CA GLY A 80 -5.17 11.41 -8.10
C GLY A 80 -4.47 10.06 -8.25
N LEU A 81 -5.25 8.98 -8.18
CA LEU A 81 -4.79 7.63 -8.48
C LEU A 81 -5.30 7.21 -9.87
N PRO A 82 -4.43 7.18 -10.89
CA PRO A 82 -4.83 6.75 -12.23
C PRO A 82 -5.39 5.32 -12.22
N PRO A 83 -6.35 4.98 -13.08
CA PRO A 83 -6.97 3.64 -13.09
C PRO A 83 -5.96 2.50 -13.21
N GLN A 84 -4.90 2.64 -14.01
CA GLN A 84 -3.87 1.61 -14.11
C GLN A 84 -3.10 1.43 -12.80
N LEU A 85 -2.76 2.53 -12.12
CA LEU A 85 -2.04 2.49 -10.84
C LEU A 85 -2.93 1.89 -9.74
N SER A 86 -4.20 2.27 -9.71
CA SER A 86 -5.18 1.70 -8.78
C SER A 86 -5.34 0.19 -8.97
N ALA A 87 -5.40 -0.29 -10.22
CA ALA A 87 -5.47 -1.71 -10.53
C ALA A 87 -4.20 -2.46 -10.08
N GLN A 88 -3.01 -1.87 -10.30
CA GLN A 88 -1.75 -2.46 -9.85
C GLN A 88 -1.66 -2.53 -8.32
N LEU A 89 -2.05 -1.46 -7.62
CA LEU A 89 -2.10 -1.45 -6.17
C LEU A 89 -3.10 -2.48 -5.65
N TYR A 90 -4.26 -2.61 -6.28
CA TYR A 90 -5.25 -3.61 -5.91
C TYR A 90 -4.71 -5.04 -6.06
N ASP A 91 -4.06 -5.36 -7.18
CA ASP A 91 -3.41 -6.66 -7.40
C ASP A 91 -2.33 -6.94 -6.34
N PHE A 92 -1.55 -5.93 -5.96
CA PHE A 92 -0.52 -6.03 -4.92
C PHE A 92 -1.12 -6.26 -3.52
N LEU A 93 -2.23 -5.59 -3.18
CA LEU A 93 -2.84 -5.63 -1.85
C LEU A 93 -3.78 -6.83 -1.66
N THR A 94 -4.31 -7.41 -2.74
CA THR A 94 -5.24 -8.55 -2.70
C THR A 94 -4.74 -9.73 -1.84
N PRO A 95 -3.46 -10.17 -1.93
CA PRO A 95 -2.91 -11.21 -1.05
C PRO A 95 -2.94 -10.83 0.44
N HIS A 96 -2.75 -9.56 0.78
CA HIS A 96 -2.81 -9.07 2.16
C HIS A 96 -4.26 -9.04 2.68
N LEU A 97 -5.22 -8.67 1.84
CA LEU A 97 -6.65 -8.64 2.18
C LEU A 97 -7.24 -10.03 2.39
N MET A 98 -6.81 -11.01 1.60
CA MET A 98 -7.32 -12.39 1.69
C MET A 98 -6.61 -13.25 2.75
N GLY A 99 -5.72 -12.66 3.56
CA GLY A 99 -4.96 -13.40 4.57
C GLY A 99 -3.98 -14.43 4.00
N HIS A 100 -3.66 -14.33 2.70
CA HIS A 100 -2.78 -15.26 1.98
C HIS A 100 -1.30 -14.85 2.03
N PHE A 101 -0.95 -13.80 2.78
CA PHE A 101 0.43 -13.37 2.88
C PHE A 101 1.26 -14.40 3.66
N ARG A 102 2.01 -15.25 2.94
CA ARG A 102 3.03 -16.11 3.52
C ARG A 102 4.35 -15.33 3.62
N PRO A 103 4.87 -15.05 4.82
CA PRO A 103 6.24 -14.59 4.95
C PRO A 103 7.16 -15.69 4.38
N ARG A 104 8.05 -15.31 3.47
CA ARG A 104 9.18 -16.14 3.03
C ARG A 104 10.45 -15.59 3.63
#